data_AF-C0D035-F1
#
_entry.id   AF-C0D035-F1
#
_cell.length_a   1.000
_cell.length_b   1.000
_cell.length_c   1.000
_cell.angle_alpha   90.00
_cell.angle_beta   90.00
_cell.angle_gamma   90.00
#
_symmetry.space_group_name_H-M   'P 1'
#
loop_
_entity.id
_entity.type
_entity.pdbx_description
1 polymer ?
#
loop_
_entity_poly.entity_id
_entity_poly.type
_entity_poly.pdbx_seq_one_letter_code
_entity_poly.pdbx_strand_id
1 'polypeptide(L)' 'PPKAGDMTFEGVVEQMEYYGLYIKYYINLGSEVIKVIEKNDGVNIYEAGETVTAVMNPKDIMAYPADGKE' A
#
# COMPACT_ATOMS: atom_id res chain seq x y z
N PRO A 1 1.11 -8.20 11.41
CA PRO A 1 1.65 -7.11 12.27
C PRO A 1 3.05 -6.72 11.78
N PRO A 2 3.45 -5.44 11.90
CA PRO A 2 4.78 -4.98 11.49
C PRO A 2 5.90 -5.70 12.25
N LYS A 3 7.01 -5.96 11.57
CA LYS A 3 8.23 -6.56 12.12
C LYS A 3 9.25 -5.47 12.46
N ALA A 4 10.26 -5.82 13.27
CA ALA A 4 11.37 -4.93 13.57
C ALA A 4 12.09 -4.52 12.27
N GLY A 5 12.18 -3.22 12.02
CA GLY A 5 12.77 -2.64 10.81
C GLY A 5 11.76 -2.34 9.69
N ASP A 6 10.49 -2.70 9.84
CA ASP A 6 9.44 -2.26 8.91
C ASP A 6 9.14 -0.76 9.13
N MET A 7 8.82 -0.08 8.04
CA MET A 7 8.26 1.27 8.06
C MET A 7 6.74 1.18 8.05
N THR A 8 6.08 2.03 8.84
CA THR A 8 4.61 2.06 8.93
C THR A 8 4.09 3.46 8.66
N PHE A 9 3.06 3.55 7.82
CA PHE A 9 2.40 4.81 7.48
C PHE A 9 0.89 4.66 7.70
N GLU A 10 0.30 5.64 8.36
CA GLU A 10 -1.16 5.74 8.41
C GLU A 10 -1.66 6.39 7.12
N GLY A 11 -2.73 5.84 6.55
CA GLY A 11 -3.30 6.33 5.31
C GLY A 11 -4.79 6.08 5.22
N VAL A 12 -5.44 6.79 4.30
CA VAL A 12 -6.87 6.65 4.02
C VAL A 12 -7.07 6.04 2.65
N VAL A 13 -7.94 5.03 2.56
CA VAL A 13 -8.33 4.43 1.28
C VAL A 13 -9.17 5.44 0.51
N GLU A 14 -8.73 5.89 -0.65
CA GLU A 14 -9.51 6.78 -1.52
C GLU A 14 -10.42 6.00 -2.46
N GLN A 15 -9.94 4.86 -2.96
CA GLN A 15 -10.64 4.02 -3.91
C GLN A 15 -10.16 2.57 -3.81
N MET A 16 -11.05 1.62 -4.14
CA MET A 16 -10.71 0.22 -4.35
C MET A 16 -11.27 -0.30 -5.68
N GLU A 17 -10.50 -1.18 -6.33
CA GLU A 17 -10.87 -1.88 -7.58
C GLU A 17 -10.82 -3.39 -7.34
N TYR A 18 -11.98 -4.04 -7.46
CA TYR A 18 -12.12 -5.49 -7.24
C TYR A 18 -11.91 -6.26 -8.55
N TYR A 19 -10.92 -7.17 -8.57
CA TYR A 19 -10.59 -8.00 -9.73
C TYR A 19 -10.83 -9.50 -9.49
N GLY A 20 -11.55 -9.88 -8.43
CA GLY A 20 -11.78 -11.28 -8.06
C GLY A 20 -10.59 -11.92 -7.35
N LEU A 21 -9.44 -12.02 -8.02
CA LEU A 21 -8.23 -12.64 -7.44
C LEU A 21 -7.43 -11.70 -6.52
N TYR A 22 -7.56 -10.39 -6.75
CA TYR A 22 -6.91 -9.35 -5.97
C TYR A 22 -7.78 -8.10 -5.92
N ILE A 23 -7.47 -7.23 -4.99
CA ILE A 23 -8.06 -5.90 -4.86
C ILE A 23 -6.92 -4.89 -5.00
N LYS A 24 -7.11 -3.88 -5.85
CA LYS A 24 -6.19 -2.75 -5.91
C LYS A 24 -6.76 -1.60 -5.09
N TYR A 25 -5.98 -1.13 -4.12
CA TYR A 25 -6.29 0.03 -3.31
C TYR A 25 -5.48 1.24 -3.76
N TYR A 26 -6.10 2.41 -3.69
CA TYR A 26 -5.46 3.71 -3.78
C TYR A 26 -5.47 4.28 -2.37
N ILE A 27 -4.30 4.39 -1.73
CA ILE A 27 -4.17 4.81 -0.33
C ILE A 27 -3.41 6.13 -0.28
N ASN A 28 -4.06 7.14 0.26
CA ASN A 28 -3.47 8.45 0.49
C ASN A 28 -2.69 8.43 1.81
N LEU A 29 -1.37 8.65 1.74
CA LEU A 29 -0.46 8.73 2.89
C LEU A 29 -0.20 10.17 3.35
N GLY A 30 -1.02 11.13 2.91
CA GLY A 30 -0.91 12.56 3.20
C GLY A 30 -0.21 13.35 2.10
N SER A 31 0.99 12.94 1.66
CA SER A 31 1.74 13.62 0.60
C SER A 31 1.59 12.97 -0.78
N GLU A 32 1.28 11.68 -0.80
CA GLU A 32 1.25 10.88 -2.03
C GLU A 32 0.24 9.75 -1.91
N VAL A 33 -0.33 9.37 -3.05
CA VAL A 33 -1.25 8.24 -3.17
C VAL A 33 -0.47 7.04 -3.71
N ILE A 34 -0.37 6.00 -2.89
CA ILE A 34 0.24 4.73 -3.31
C ILE A 34 -0.82 3.76 -3.80
N LYS A 35 -0.44 2.88 -4.73
CA LYS A 35 -1.29 1.80 -5.21
C LYS A 35 -0.83 0.49 -4.58
N VAL A 36 -1.72 -0.17 -3.84
CA VAL A 36 -1.44 -1.45 -3.20
C VAL A 36 -2.27 -2.52 -3.87
N ILE A 37 -1.64 -3.61 -4.29
CA ILE A 37 -2.32 -4.78 -4.86
C ILE A 37 -2.27 -5.89 -3.81
N GLU A 38 -3.41 -6.17 -3.19
CA GLU A 38 -3.55 -7.18 -2.16
C GLU A 38 -4.27 -8.40 -2.74
N LYS A 39 -3.82 -9.61 -2.42
CA LYS A 39 -4.55 -10.83 -2.76
C LYS A 39 -5.93 -10.77 -2.10
N ASN A 40 -6.97 -11.10 -2.85
CA ASN A 40 -8.31 -11.19 -2.30
C ASN A 40 -8.45 -12.52 -1.55
N ASP A 41 -8.44 -12.46 -0.22
CA ASP A 41 -8.70 -13.59 0.66
C ASP A 41 -10.16 -13.66 1.15
N GLY A 42 -10.98 -12.67 0.77
CA GLY A 42 -12.38 -12.55 1.16
C GLY A 42 -12.62 -12.06 2.59
N VAL A 43 -11.57 -11.69 3.33
CA VAL A 43 -11.66 -11.29 4.74
C VAL A 43 -11.32 -9.82 4.94
N ASN A 44 -10.16 -9.37 4.41
CA ASN A 44 -9.67 -8.01 4.65
C ASN A 44 -9.96 -7.10 3.43
N ILE A 45 -11.24 -6.74 3.28
CA ILE A 45 -11.69 -5.82 2.23
C ILE A 45 -11.91 -4.44 2.85
N TYR A 46 -11.18 -3.45 2.35
CA TYR A 46 -11.27 -2.08 2.83
C TYR A 46 -12.08 -1.20 1.88
N GLU A 47 -12.90 -0.31 2.44
CA GLU A 47 -13.73 0.61 1.68
C GLU A 47 -13.13 2.03 1.64
N ALA A 48 -13.62 2.85 0.70
CA ALA A 48 -13.21 4.24 0.61
C ALA A 48 -13.57 5.01 1.90
N GLY A 49 -12.62 5.79 2.41
CA GLY A 49 -12.72 6.53 3.67
C GLY A 49 -12.18 5.77 4.88
N GLU A 50 -11.88 4.47 4.77
CA GLU A 50 -11.29 3.73 5.87
C GLU A 50 -9.82 4.09 6.09
N THR A 51 -9.43 4.15 7.36
CA THR A 51 -8.04 4.35 7.77
C THR A 51 -7.33 3.01 7.89
N VAL A 52 -6.16 2.91 7.26
CA VAL A 52 -5.35 1.69 7.21
C VAL A 52 -3.90 2.01 7.58
N THR A 53 -3.16 1.00 8.03
CA THR A 53 -1.71 1.10 8.22
C THR A 53 -1.00 0.40 7.08
N ALA A 54 -0.36 1.17 6.19
CA ALA A 54 0.54 0.64 5.18
C ALA A 54 1.87 0.24 5.83
N VAL A 55 2.31 -0.99 5.59
CA VAL A 55 3.57 -1.53 6.13
C VAL A 55 4.51 -1.82 4.97
N MET A 56 5.72 -1.27 5.02
CA MET A 56 6.75 -1.49 4.00
C MET A 56 8.00 -2.06 4.63
N ASN A 57 8.46 -3.18 4.12
CA ASN A 57 9.77 -3.73 4.46
C ASN A 57 10.82 -3.09 3.54
N PRO A 58 11.83 -2.38 4.08
CA PRO A 58 12.86 -1.72 3.27
C PRO A 58 13.61 -2.64 2.31
N LYS A 59 13.67 -3.95 2.60
CA LYS A 59 14.34 -4.94 1.72
C LYS A 59 13.60 -5.20 0.42
N ASP A 60 12.31 -4.88 0.38
CA ASP A 60 11.44 -5.10 -0.79
C ASP A 60 11.32 -3.82 -1.65
N ILE A 61 12.01 -2.75 -1.27
CA ILE A 61 11.99 -1.46 -1.97
C ILE A 61 13.15 -1.38 -2.95
N MET A 62 12.82 -1.20 -4.23
CA MET A 62 13.79 -0.82 -5.26
C MET A 62 13.96 0.70 -5.25
N ALA A 63 15.19 1.17 -5.04
CA ALA A 63 15.54 2.59 -5.05
C ALA A 63 16.38 2.90 -6.29
N TYR A 64 16.03 3.97 -6.99
CA TYR A 64 16.72 4.44 -8.18
C TYR A 64 17.31 5.83 -7.92
N PRO A 65 18.52 6.14 -8.41
CA PRO A 65 19.07 7.47 -8.29
C PRO A 65 18.21 8.47 -9.09
N ALA A 66 18.14 9.71 -8.59
CA ALA A 66 17.26 10.74 -9.15
C ALA A 66 17.60 11.12 -10.60
N ASP A 67 18.81 10.81 -11.08
CA ASP A 67 19.27 11.06 -12.44
C ASP A 67 18.96 9.91 -13.42
N GLY A 68 18.31 8.84 -12.95
CA GLY A 68 17.80 7.75 -13.78
C GLY A 68 18.88 6.89 -14.44
N LYS A 69 20.13 6.95 -13.96
CA LYS A 69 21.22 6.11 -14.45
C LYS A 69 21.36 4.87 -13.58
N GLU A 70 21.28 3.69 -14.20
CA GLU A 70 21.53 2.39 -13.55
C GLU A 70 23.03 2.10 -13.35
#